data_AF-A0A7C6N004-F1
#
_entry.id   AF-A0A7C6N004-F1
#
_cell.length_a   1.000
_cell.length_b   1.000
_cell.length_c   1.000
_cell.angle_alpha   90.00
_cell.angle_beta   90.00
_cell.angle_gamma   90.00
#
_symmetry.space_group_name_H-M   'P 1'
#
loop_
_entity.id
_entity.type
_entity.pdbx_description
1 polymer ?
#
loop_
_entity_poly.entity_id
_entity_poly.type
_entity_poly.pdbx_seq_one_letter_code
_entity_poly.pdbx_strand_id
1 'polypeptide(L)' 'MALHEDKVVGFVTTVQSFAVVFEVGFIHLTGIAVKSELHNKGIGTRFHKVMSDVELDIIRKTGLMTYI' A
#
# COMPACT_ATOMS: atom_id res chain seq x y z
N MET A 1 0.93 -2.99 -7.46
CA MET A 1 1.72 -2.56 -8.65
C MET A 1 0.79 -1.96 -9.69
N ALA A 2 1.28 -1.07 -10.56
CA ALA A 2 0.51 -0.52 -11.68
C ALA A 2 1.03 -1.07 -13.01
N LEU A 3 0.09 -1.50 -13.85
CA LEU A 3 0.34 -2.01 -15.20
C LEU A 3 -0.25 -1.08 -16.24
N HIS A 4 0.45 -0.91 -17.35
CA HIS A 4 -0.03 -0.24 -18.55
C HIS A 4 0.55 -0.97 -19.76
N GLU A 5 -0.31 -1.44 -20.66
CA GLU A 5 0.08 -2.28 -21.81
C GLU A 5 0.97 -3.46 -21.39
N ASP A 6 0.54 -4.19 -20.36
CA ASP A 6 1.24 -5.34 -19.76
C ASP A 6 2.66 -5.05 -19.23
N LYS A 7 3.04 -3.78 -19.12
CA LYS A 7 4.32 -3.34 -18.55
C LYS A 7 4.11 -2.77 -17.16
N VAL A 8 5.03 -3.09 -16.26
CA VAL A 8 5.09 -2.44 -14.94
C VAL A 8 5.54 -0.99 -15.11
N VAL A 9 4.69 -0.08 -14.66
CA VAL A 9 4.91 1.37 -14.75
C VAL A 9 5.05 2.05 -13.39
N GLY A 10 4.75 1.33 -12.31
CA GLY A 10 5.00 1.78 -10.96
C GLY A 10 4.71 0.71 -9.93
N PHE A 11 5.21 0.93 -8.72
CA PHE A 11 5.01 0.05 -7.59
C PHE A 11 4.90 0.82 -6.28
N VAL A 12 4.31 0.13 -5.31
CA VAL A 12 4.40 0.44 -3.89
C VAL A 12 4.85 -0.83 -3.19
N THR A 13 5.82 -0.73 -2.29
CA THR A 13 6.27 -1.81 -1.42
C THR A 13 5.90 -1.48 0.01
N THR A 14 5.51 -2.52 0.75
CA THR A 14 5.14 -2.38 2.16
C THR A 14 5.74 -3.48 3.01
N VAL A 15 5.86 -3.21 4.31
CA VAL A 15 6.15 -4.20 5.34
C VAL A 15 5.05 -4.13 6.38
N GLN A 16 4.48 -5.28 6.73
CA GLN A 16 3.55 -5.38 7.84
C GLN A 16 4.32 -5.68 9.12
N SER A 17 4.04 -4.95 10.19
CA SER A 17 4.55 -5.21 11.53
C SER A 17 3.39 -5.32 12.52
N PHE A 18 3.64 -5.99 13.64
CA PHE A 18 2.67 -6.22 14.70
C PHE A 18 3.31 -5.88 16.04
N ALA A 19 2.58 -5.16 16.89
CA ALA A 19 2.99 -4.98 18.27
C ALA A 19 2.64 -6.24 19.04
N VAL A 20 3.60 -6.87 19.72
CA VAL A 20 3.35 -8.15 20.42
C VAL A 20 2.49 -7.97 21.68
N VAL A 21 2.53 -6.79 22.29
CA VAL A 21 1.86 -6.49 23.57
C VAL A 21 0.53 -5.74 23.36
N PHE A 22 0.27 -5.27 22.14
CA PHE A 22 -0.92 -4.50 21.80
C PHE A 22 -1.57 -5.14 20.58
N GLU A 23 -2.91 -5.23 20.53
CA GLU A 23 -3.63 -5.71 19.35
C GLU A 23 -3.66 -4.64 18.24
N VAL A 24 -2.48 -4.19 17.83
CA VAL A 24 -2.27 -3.16 16.82
C VAL A 24 -1.24 -3.63 15.78
N GLY A 25 -1.60 -3.48 14.51
CA GLY A 25 -0.75 -3.71 13.35
C GLY A 25 -0.36 -2.41 12.66
N PHE A 26 0.76 -2.44 11.93
CA PHE A 26 1.21 -1.33 11.10
C PHE A 26 1.59 -1.81 9.70
N ILE A 27 1.31 -1.01 8.68
CA ILE A 27 1.69 -1.21 7.29
C ILE A 27 2.65 -0.09 6.90
N HIS A 28 3.95 -0.35 6.98
CA HIS A 28 4.94 0.64 6.60
C HIS A 28 5.08 0.70 5.08
N LEU A 29 4.87 1.86 4.48
CA LEU A 29 5.21 2.10 3.07
C LEU A 29 6.74 2.24 2.94
N THR A 30 7.39 1.22 2.39
CA THR A 30 8.86 1.18 2.27
C THR A 30 9.39 1.78 0.97
N GLY A 31 8.53 1.96 -0.03
CA GLY A 31 8.93 2.56 -1.29
C GLY A 31 7.75 2.79 -2.23
N ILE A 32 7.75 3.92 -2.91
CA ILE A 32 6.82 4.23 -4.00
C ILE A 32 7.65 4.75 -5.15
N ALA A 33 7.45 4.16 -6.34
CA ALA A 33 8.06 4.65 -7.55
C ALA A 33 7.10 4.53 -8.74
N VAL A 34 7.16 5.51 -9.63
CA VAL A 34 6.45 5.54 -10.90
C VAL A 34 7.46 5.97 -11.96
N LYS A 35 7.41 5.35 -13.15
CA LYS A 35 8.25 5.77 -14.28
C LYS A 35 8.00 7.25 -14.62
N SER A 36 9.07 8.00 -14.85
CA SER A 36 9.04 9.46 -15.02
C SER A 36 8.10 9.93 -16.12
N GLU A 37 8.04 9.20 -17.23
CA GLU A 37 7.17 9.47 -18.37
C GLU A 37 5.66 9.37 -18.05
N LEU A 38 5.31 8.81 -16.89
CA LEU A 38 3.93 8.63 -16.42
C LEU A 38 3.64 9.38 -15.11
N HIS A 39 4.52 10.29 -14.71
CA HIS A 39 4.25 11.21 -13.61
C HIS A 39 3.06 12.12 -13.90
N ASN A 40 2.47 12.70 -12.85
CA ASN A 40 1.28 13.57 -12.93
C ASN A 40 0.03 12.93 -13.55
N LYS A 41 -0.01 11.59 -13.69
CA LYS A 41 -1.19 10.82 -14.11
C LYS A 41 -2.01 10.24 -12.94
N GLY A 42 -1.66 10.60 -11.70
CA GLY A 42 -2.34 10.12 -10.49
C GLY A 42 -2.02 8.67 -10.08
N ILE A 43 -1.01 8.04 -10.69
CA ILE A 43 -0.63 6.65 -10.39
C ILE A 43 -0.21 6.50 -8.92
N GLY A 44 0.62 7.41 -8.40
CA GLY A 44 1.03 7.41 -6.99
C GLY A 44 -0.15 7.57 -6.03
N THR A 45 -1.09 8.47 -6.32
CA THR A 45 -2.32 8.65 -5.53
C THR A 45 -3.17 7.39 -5.50
N ARG A 46 -3.24 6.64 -6.61
CA ARG A 46 -3.93 5.35 -6.65
C ARG A 46 -3.26 4.31 -5.74
N PHE A 47 -1.93 4.33 -5.62
CA PHE A 47 -1.26 3.44 -4.67
C PHE A 47 -1.67 3.71 -3.23
N HIS A 48 -1.77 4.98 -2.81
CA HIS A 48 -2.29 5.31 -1.47
C HIS A 48 -3.68 4.73 -1.24
N LYS A 49 -4.60 4.89 -2.20
CA LYS A 49 -5.95 4.32 -2.08
C LYS A 49 -5.93 2.80 -1.92
N VAL A 50 -5.15 2.10 -2.74
CA VAL A 50 -5.01 0.64 -2.65
C VAL A 50 -4.45 0.22 -1.29
N MET A 51 -3.52 0.99 -0.71
CA MET A 51 -3.00 0.68 0.62
C MET A 51 -4.07 0.87 1.70
N SER A 52 -4.87 1.93 1.63
CA SER A 52 -6.03 2.11 2.54
C SER A 52 -7.05 0.99 2.42
N ASP A 53 -7.31 0.50 1.21
CA ASP A 53 -8.19 -0.66 1.01
C ASP A 53 -7.60 -1.93 1.66
N VAL A 54 -6.28 -2.13 1.58
CA VAL A 54 -5.56 -3.24 2.24
C VAL A 54 -5.63 -3.14 3.77
N GLU A 55 -5.45 -1.95 4.33
CA GLU A 55 -5.61 -1.68 5.77
C GLU A 55 -7.00 -2.11 6.27
N LEU A 56 -8.05 -1.65 5.58
CA LEU A 56 -9.43 -2.02 5.90
C LEU A 56 -9.69 -3.52 5.80
N ASP A 57 -9.09 -4.17 4.81
CA ASP A 57 -9.19 -5.62 4.62
C ASP A 57 -8.54 -6.41 5.75
N ILE A 58 -7.40 -5.95 6.27
CA ILE A 58 -6.72 -6.55 7.41
C ILE A 58 -7.58 -6.40 8.66
N ILE A 59 -8.09 -5.20 8.94
CA ILE A 59 -8.98 -4.94 10.08
C ILE A 59 -10.19 -5.87 10.03
N ARG A 60 -10.84 -6.01 8.87
CA ARG A 60 -12.02 -6.87 8.69
C ARG A 60 -11.73 -8.35 8.89
N LYS A 61 -10.59 -8.85 8.43
CA LYS A 61 -10.25 -10.27 8.46
C LYS A 61 -9.69 -10.72 9.81
N THR A 62 -9.00 -9.84 10.50
CA THR A 62 -8.24 -10.19 11.71
C THR A 62 -8.82 -9.58 12.99
N GLY A 63 -9.67 -8.56 12.87
CA GLY A 63 -10.10 -7.75 14.01
C GLY A 63 -9.03 -6.83 14.56
N LEU A 64 -7.81 -6.86 14.00
CA LEU A 64 -6.67 -6.09 14.47
C LEU A 64 -6.77 -4.64 13.98
N MET A 65 -6.74 -3.69 14.91
CA MET A 65 -6.60 -2.28 14.56
C MET A 65 -5.29 -2.07 13.81
N THR A 66 -5.34 -1.58 12.58
CA THR A 66 -4.17 -1.47 11.70
C THR A 66 -4.05 -0.05 11.15
N TYR A 67 -2.82 0.43 10.99
CA TYR A 67 -2.53 1.78 10.48
C TYR A 67 -1.45 1.74 9.40
N ILE A 68 -1.52 2.64 8.42
CA ILE A 68 -0.46 2.86 7.39
C ILE A 68 0.50 3.96 7.83
#